data_AF-A0A3V7IIB7-F1
#
_entry.id   AF-A0A3V7IIB7-F1
#
_cell.length_a   1.000
_cell.length_b   1.000
_cell.length_c   1.000
_cell.angle_alpha   90.00
_cell.angle_beta   90.00
_cell.angle_gamma   90.00
#
_symmetry.space_group_name_H-M   'P 1'
#
loop_
_entity.id
_entity.type
_entity.pdbx_description
1 polymer ?
#
loop_
_entity_poly.entity_id
_entity_poly.type
_entity_poly.pdbx_seq_one_letter_code
_entity_poly.pdbx_strand_id
1 'polypeptide(L)'
;SWRGEHFSYISRTELEEKGKAFMSLVEFAAGKVQPPATTVPEQEEPIVAPAVLPDVDSRIWPLEVGLVFNQVEGADSLDALQQNKLKANINQLWLERTATSEIITAASELVRNMRGEAV
;
A
#
# COMPACT_ATOMS: atom_id res chain seq x y z
N SER A 1 27.56 -2.89 32.66
CA SER A 1 26.29 -3.42 33.19
C SER A 1 25.19 -2.44 32.81
N TRP A 2 24.25 -2.85 31.97
CA TRP A 2 23.12 -2.00 31.61
C TRP A 2 22.16 -1.93 32.81
N ARG A 3 21.98 -0.72 33.37
CA ARG A 3 20.93 -0.40 34.36
C ARG A 3 19.83 0.35 33.61
N GLY A 4 18.92 -0.40 33.00
CA GLY A 4 17.63 0.13 32.57
C GLY A 4 16.63 0.00 33.72
N GLU A 5 15.72 0.96 33.84
CA GLU A 5 14.58 0.92 34.75
C GLU A 5 13.79 -0.39 34.52
N HIS A 6 13.54 -1.15 35.59
CA HIS A 6 12.81 -2.40 35.49
C HIS A 6 11.45 -2.12 34.84
N PHE A 7 11.18 -2.73 33.69
CA PHE A 7 9.83 -2.82 33.16
C PHE A 7 8.98 -3.44 34.27
N SER A 8 8.14 -2.63 34.92
CA SER A 8 7.20 -3.15 35.90
C SER A 8 6.21 -4.01 35.12
N TYR A 9 6.17 -5.31 35.45
CA TYR A 9 5.24 -6.24 34.81
C TYR A 9 3.82 -5.71 34.98
N ILE A 10 3.10 -5.49 33.89
CA ILE A 10 1.67 -5.20 33.94
C ILE A 10 0.99 -6.48 34.44
N SER A 11 0.19 -6.37 35.50
CA SER A 11 -0.52 -7.52 36.03
C SER A 11 -1.55 -8.02 35.01
N ARG A 12 -1.65 -9.33 34.84
CA ARG A 12 -2.64 -9.94 33.92
C ARG A 12 -4.05 -9.45 34.23
N THR A 13 -4.39 -9.29 35.50
CA THR A 13 -5.69 -8.82 35.97
C THR A 13 -5.98 -7.39 35.48
N GLU A 14 -5.01 -6.48 35.61
CA GLU A 14 -5.16 -5.10 35.13
C GLU A 14 -5.34 -5.03 33.61
N LEU A 15 -4.66 -5.92 32.86
CA LEU A 15 -4.84 -6.02 31.41
C LEU A 15 -6.25 -6.53 31.05
N GLU A 16 -6.73 -7.55 31.76
CA GLU A 16 -8.07 -8.12 31.54
C GLU A 16 -9.18 -7.10 31.89
N GLU A 17 -9.01 -6.32 32.96
CA GLU A 17 -9.95 -5.26 33.34
C GLU A 17 -10.06 -4.17 32.26
N LYS A 18 -8.90 -3.72 31.75
CA LYS A 18 -8.87 -2.75 30.64
C LYS A 18 -9.51 -3.31 29.37
N GLY A 19 -9.26 -4.59 29.06
CA GLY A 19 -9.88 -5.28 27.93
C GLY A 19 -11.41 -5.36 28.04
N LYS A 20 -11.93 -5.67 29.23
CA LYS A 20 -13.39 -5.71 29.48
C LYS A 20 -14.05 -4.34 29.32
N ALA A 21 -13.42 -3.28 29.83
CA ALA A 21 -13.92 -1.92 29.68
C ALA A 21 -14.01 -1.51 28.20
N PHE A 22 -13.01 -1.87 27.40
CA PHE A 22 -13.02 -1.64 25.96
C PHE A 22 -14.11 -2.42 25.23
N MET A 23 -14.27 -3.72 25.53
CA MET A 23 -15.31 -4.55 24.92
C MET A 23 -16.72 -4.02 25.22
N SER A 24 -16.97 -3.55 26.45
CA SER A 24 -18.24 -2.93 26.80
C SER A 24 -18.54 -1.66 25.99
N LEU A 25 -17.51 -0.85 25.68
CA LEU A 25 -17.66 0.31 24.81
C LEU A 25 -18.01 -0.08 23.37
N VAL A 26 -17.39 -1.14 22.84
CA VAL A 26 -17.69 -1.66 21.49
C VAL A 26 -19.12 -2.19 21.43
N GLU A 27 -19.55 -2.99 22.41
CA GLU A 27 -20.93 -3.50 22.48
C GLU A 27 -21.96 -2.36 22.57
N PHE A 28 -21.64 -1.32 23.36
CA PHE A 28 -22.49 -0.14 23.45
C PHE A 28 -22.58 0.61 22.12
N ALA A 29 -21.46 0.78 21.41
CA ALA A 29 -21.44 1.42 20.11
C ALA A 29 -22.22 0.58 19.07
N ALA A 30 -22.00 -0.74 19.04
CA ALA A 30 -22.72 -1.66 18.16
C ALA A 30 -24.23 -1.65 18.42
N GLY A 31 -24.65 -1.62 19.69
CA GLY A 31 -26.06 -1.50 20.07
C GLY A 31 -26.69 -0.15 19.70
N LYS A 32 -25.90 0.90 19.53
CA LYS A 32 -26.34 2.22 19.05
C LYS A 32 -26.37 2.34 17.52
N VAL A 33 -25.74 1.41 16.81
CA VAL A 33 -25.88 1.31 15.35
C VAL A 33 -27.14 0.50 15.07
N GLN A 34 -28.27 1.20 14.96
CA GLN A 34 -29.46 0.67 14.29
C GLN A 34 -29.03 0.19 12.89
N PRO A 35 -29.18 -1.10 12.54
CA PRO A 35 -28.89 -1.54 11.18
C PRO A 35 -29.93 -0.93 10.24
N PRO A 36 -29.54 -0.28 9.12
CA PRO A 36 -30.46 -0.13 8.02
C PRO A 36 -30.78 -1.54 7.49
N ALA A 37 -31.96 -2.03 7.82
CA ALA A 37 -32.54 -3.20 7.18
C ALA A 37 -32.75 -2.87 5.70
N THR A 38 -31.98 -3.50 4.80
CA THR A 38 -32.38 -3.79 3.42
C THR A 38 -31.58 -5.00 2.94
N THR A 39 -32.22 -6.17 3.10
CA THR A 39 -32.25 -7.29 2.16
C THR A 39 -30.93 -7.78 1.56
N VAL A 40 -30.46 -8.90 2.12
CA VAL A 40 -29.92 -10.01 1.31
C VAL A 40 -31.01 -10.43 0.31
N PRO A 41 -30.67 -10.60 -0.98
CA PRO A 41 -31.14 -11.75 -1.70
C PRO A 41 -29.94 -12.65 -1.98
N GLU A 42 -30.02 -13.83 -1.39
CA GLU A 42 -29.39 -15.04 -1.87
C GLU A 42 -29.84 -15.20 -3.34
N GLN A 43 -28.98 -14.81 -4.27
CA GLN A 43 -29.08 -15.18 -5.69
C GLN A 43 -27.99 -16.19 -5.96
N GLU A 44 -28.37 -17.46 -5.84
CA GLU A 44 -27.66 -18.57 -6.45
C GLU A 44 -27.96 -18.54 -7.96
N GLU A 45 -27.07 -17.92 -8.76
CA GLU A 45 -26.94 -18.23 -10.19
C GLU A 45 -25.44 -18.21 -10.59
N PRO A 46 -24.98 -19.22 -11.36
CA PRO A 46 -23.57 -19.43 -11.68
C PRO A 46 -23.10 -18.56 -12.86
N ILE A 47 -21.78 -18.61 -13.15
CA ILE A 47 -21.09 -18.08 -14.34
C ILE A 47 -20.85 -16.54 -14.22
N VAL A 48 -19.63 -16.02 -14.17
CA VAL A 48 -18.70 -15.80 -15.30
C VAL A 48 -17.34 -15.39 -14.71
N ALA A 49 -16.27 -15.82 -15.37
CA ALA A 49 -14.85 -15.54 -15.11
C ALA A 49 -14.57 -14.14 -14.52
N PRO A 50 -13.57 -13.97 -13.63
CA PRO A 50 -13.19 -12.66 -13.14
C PRO A 50 -12.74 -11.80 -14.32
N ALA A 51 -13.63 -10.90 -14.75
CA ALA A 51 -13.29 -9.78 -15.59
C ALA A 51 -12.20 -9.01 -14.85
N VAL A 52 -11.03 -8.97 -15.47
CA VAL A 52 -9.84 -8.24 -15.03
C VAL A 52 -10.28 -6.83 -14.64
N LEU A 53 -10.38 -6.58 -13.34
CA LEU A 53 -10.47 -5.23 -12.81
C LEU A 53 -9.23 -4.50 -13.34
N PRO A 54 -9.34 -3.34 -14.00
CA PRO A 54 -8.17 -2.49 -14.12
C PRO A 54 -7.79 -2.19 -12.68
N ASP A 55 -6.61 -2.66 -12.33
CA ASP A 55 -5.96 -2.45 -11.05
C ASP A 55 -5.80 -0.92 -10.88
N VAL A 56 -6.87 -0.26 -10.41
CA VAL A 56 -6.86 1.15 -9.98
C VAL A 56 -6.16 1.14 -8.64
N ASP A 57 -4.88 0.84 -8.72
CA ASP A 57 -4.05 0.66 -7.57
C ASP A 57 -3.78 2.07 -7.05
N SER A 58 -4.47 2.41 -5.97
CA SER A 58 -4.22 3.60 -5.16
C SER A 58 -2.83 3.50 -4.56
N ARG A 59 -1.80 3.75 -5.37
CA ARG A 59 -0.40 3.57 -5.00
C ARG A 59 0.19 4.88 -4.51
N ILE A 60 0.17 5.05 -3.20
CA ILE A 60 1.08 5.96 -2.53
C ILE A 60 2.47 5.35 -2.64
N TRP A 61 3.33 5.95 -3.45
CA TRP A 61 4.72 5.50 -3.60
C TRP A 61 5.56 5.96 -2.41
N PRO A 62 6.49 5.11 -1.91
CA PRO A 62 7.50 5.54 -0.97
C PRO A 62 8.30 6.74 -1.51
N LEU A 63 8.78 7.60 -0.60
CA LEU A 63 9.49 8.84 -0.95
C LEU A 63 10.72 8.55 -1.82
N GLU A 64 11.33 7.40 -1.61
CA GLU A 64 12.53 6.95 -2.28
C GLU A 64 12.30 6.71 -3.78
N VAL A 65 11.14 6.16 -4.15
CA VAL A 65 10.73 6.02 -5.55
C VAL A 65 10.58 7.40 -6.20
N GLY A 66 10.05 8.38 -5.44
CA GLY A 66 9.98 9.77 -5.87
C GLY A 66 11.36 10.40 -6.07
N LEU A 67 12.30 10.17 -5.16
CA LEU A 67 13.66 10.72 -5.27
C LEU A 67 14.38 10.19 -6.51
N VAL A 68 14.30 8.89 -6.76
CA VAL A 68 14.92 8.27 -7.95
C VAL A 68 14.23 8.74 -9.23
N PHE A 69 12.91 8.87 -9.22
CA PHE A 69 12.14 9.40 -10.36
C PHE A 69 12.58 10.82 -10.74
N ASN A 70 12.78 11.71 -9.75
CA ASN A 70 13.26 13.08 -10.00
C ASN A 70 14.70 13.12 -10.56
N GLN A 71 15.48 12.06 -10.37
CA GLN A 71 16.85 11.98 -10.87
C GLN A 71 16.92 11.51 -12.33
N VAL A 72 15.82 10.98 -12.88
CA VAL A 72 15.73 10.52 -14.28
C VAL A 72 15.29 11.70 -15.15
N GLU A 73 16.18 12.16 -16.04
CA GLU A 73 15.87 13.27 -16.95
C GLU A 73 14.68 12.94 -17.87
N GLY A 74 13.73 13.86 -17.95
CA GLY A 74 12.56 13.72 -18.81
C GLY A 74 11.40 12.90 -18.22
N ALA A 75 11.52 12.37 -16.99
CA ALA A 75 10.47 11.61 -16.32
C ALA A 75 9.16 12.41 -16.14
N ASP A 76 9.24 13.72 -15.91
CA ASP A 76 8.08 14.61 -15.74
C ASP A 76 7.35 14.94 -17.06
N SER A 77 7.99 14.67 -18.20
CA SER A 77 7.42 14.96 -19.52
C SER A 77 6.53 13.85 -20.07
N LEU A 78 6.47 12.70 -19.39
CA LEU A 78 5.64 11.56 -19.79
C LEU A 78 4.20 11.71 -19.30
N ASP A 79 3.28 11.01 -19.97
CA ASP A 79 1.88 10.92 -19.54
C ASP A 79 1.76 10.31 -18.13
N ALA A 80 0.73 10.68 -17.38
CA ALA A 80 0.52 10.19 -16.01
C ALA A 80 0.51 8.65 -15.93
N LEU A 81 -0.01 7.97 -16.96
CA LEU A 81 0.00 6.51 -17.02
C LEU A 81 1.41 5.94 -17.19
N GLN A 82 2.26 6.60 -17.98
CA GLN A 82 3.66 6.22 -18.20
C GLN A 82 4.51 6.52 -16.96
N GLN A 83 4.31 7.66 -16.31
CA GLN A 83 4.97 7.99 -15.03
C GLN A 83 4.65 6.95 -13.94
N ASN A 84 3.39 6.50 -13.88
CA ASN A 84 2.99 5.46 -12.93
C ASN A 84 3.67 4.12 -13.22
N LYS A 85 3.81 3.75 -14.49
CA LYS A 85 4.59 2.56 -14.89
C LYS A 85 6.06 2.69 -14.53
N LEU A 86 6.65 3.87 -14.71
CA LEU A 86 8.05 4.13 -14.34
C LEU A 86 8.25 3.99 -12.82
N LYS A 87 7.36 4.60 -12.01
CA LYS A 87 7.39 4.46 -10.54
C LYS A 87 7.22 3.01 -10.08
N ALA A 88 6.35 2.25 -10.75
CA ALA A 88 6.20 0.82 -10.48
C ALA A 88 7.46 0.01 -10.80
N ASN A 89 8.11 0.29 -11.94
CA ASN A 89 9.36 -0.36 -12.31
C ASN A 89 10.50 -0.04 -11.31
N ILE A 90 10.65 1.23 -10.94
CA ILE A 90 11.62 1.65 -9.92
C ILE A 90 11.36 0.93 -8.59
N ASN A 91 10.09 0.86 -8.16
CA ASN A 91 9.72 0.15 -6.93
C ASN A 91 10.02 -1.36 -7.01
N GLN A 92 9.82 -1.98 -8.17
CA GLN A 92 10.15 -3.39 -8.35
C GLN A 92 11.67 -3.64 -8.23
N LEU A 93 12.49 -2.83 -8.90
CA LEU A 93 13.95 -2.95 -8.78
C LEU A 93 14.44 -2.72 -7.34
N TRP A 94 13.80 -1.78 -6.62
CA TRP A 94 14.04 -1.59 -5.19
C TRP A 94 13.76 -2.85 -4.35
N LEU A 95 12.65 -3.54 -4.61
CA LEU A 95 12.30 -4.80 -3.92
C LEU A 95 13.29 -5.92 -4.26
N GLU A 96 13.81 -5.93 -5.48
CA GLU A 96 14.84 -6.87 -5.97
C GLU A 96 16.25 -6.57 -5.42
N ARG A 97 16.41 -5.54 -4.57
CA ARG A 97 17.68 -5.14 -3.94
C ARG A 97 18.77 -4.72 -4.94
N THR A 98 18.39 -4.22 -6.11
CA THR A 98 19.35 -3.67 -7.08
C THR A 98 19.97 -2.35 -6.59
N ALA A 99 21.17 -2.03 -7.07
CA ALA A 99 21.85 -0.80 -6.70
C ALA A 99 21.14 0.42 -7.32
N THR A 100 21.09 1.54 -6.59
CA THR A 100 20.40 2.77 -7.03
C THR A 100 20.91 3.27 -8.38
N SER A 101 22.21 3.10 -8.68
CA SER A 101 22.79 3.48 -9.98
C SER A 101 22.25 2.64 -11.14
N GLU A 102 22.04 1.34 -10.93
CA GLU A 102 21.46 0.46 -11.95
C GLU A 102 19.98 0.75 -12.16
N ILE A 103 19.28 1.07 -11.08
CA ILE A 103 17.87 1.50 -11.13
C ILE A 103 17.72 2.77 -11.97
N ILE A 104 18.60 3.76 -11.80
CA ILE A 104 18.57 5.00 -12.60
C ILE A 104 18.82 4.70 -14.09
N THR A 105 19.79 3.83 -14.40
CA THR A 105 20.07 3.44 -15.79
C THR A 105 18.87 2.72 -16.42
N ALA A 106 18.32 1.70 -15.75
CA ALA A 106 17.16 0.96 -16.22
C ALA A 106 15.91 1.83 -16.37
N ALA A 107 15.68 2.75 -15.42
CA ALA A 107 14.58 3.71 -15.48
C ALA A 107 14.75 4.70 -16.65
N SER A 108 15.98 5.16 -16.91
CA SER A 108 16.29 6.04 -18.04
C SER A 108 16.10 5.33 -19.38
N GLU A 109 16.48 4.06 -19.48
CA GLU A 109 16.22 3.22 -20.66
C GLU A 109 14.71 3.04 -20.88
N LEU A 110 13.95 2.80 -19.81
CA LEU A 110 12.50 2.67 -19.88
C LEU A 110 11.84 3.98 -20.36
N VAL A 111 12.30 5.13 -19.88
CA VAL A 111 11.86 6.46 -20.34
C VAL A 111 12.16 6.65 -21.83
N ARG A 112 13.37 6.31 -22.28
CA ARG A 112 13.75 6.40 -23.70
C ARG A 112 12.87 5.52 -24.60
N ASN A 113 12.57 4.31 -24.14
CA ASN A 113 11.65 3.40 -24.80
C ASN A 113 10.21 3.96 -24.86
N MET A 114 9.71 4.53 -23.76
CA MET A 114 8.37 5.13 -23.69
C MET A 114 8.24 6.41 -24.53
N ARG A 115 9.33 7.17 -24.72
CA ARG A 115 9.39 8.33 -25.62
C ARG A 115 9.48 7.95 -27.09
N GLY A 116 9.75 6.69 -27.43
CA GLY A 116 9.94 6.26 -28.81
C GLY A 116 11.28 6.70 -29.42
N GLU A 117 12.26 7.07 -28.60
CA GLU A 117 13.65 7.35 -29.03
C GLU A 117 14.45 6.04 -29.15
N ALA A 118 13.85 5.03 -29.77
CA ALA A 118 14.51 3.80 -30.15
C ALA A 118 15.22 4.05 -31.50
N VAL A 119 16.55 3.98 -31.47
CA VAL A 119 17.42 3.96 -32.66
C VAL A 119 17.35 2.58 -33.31
#